data_AF-A0A942LI17-F1
#
_entry.id   AF-A0A942LI17-F1
#
_cell.length_a   1.000
_cell.length_b   1.000
_cell.length_c   1.000
_cell.angle_alpha   90.00
_cell.angle_beta   90.00
_cell.angle_gamma   90.00
#
_symmetry.space_group_name_H-M   'P 1'
#
loop_
_entity.id
_entity.type
_entity.pdbx_description
1 polymer ?
#
loop_
_entity_poly.entity_id
_entity_poly.type
_entity_poly.pdbx_seq_one_letter_code
_entity_poly.pdbx_strand_id
1 'polypeptide(L)'
;MFKQLATMAILFFAQAAYAEWIFVNKVDEFTDKQVRYAAYSDAEHRVQLSYEGKAVWVFISRKKIGTIEPNGLIEIRVDKNKPRVIDPVKSKQLEKLLGQSTFQWEPATVGFLLWHGAEEEGCGYIGELLQGQELKVRYQISSLERDTFSASLVGAKQIIVNGLGLTKCGQ
;
A
#
# COMPACT_ATOMS: atom_id res chain seq x y z
N MET A 1 34.20 -20.44 -38.91
CA MET A 1 32.74 -20.46 -38.70
C MET A 1 32.40 -20.57 -37.20
N PHE A 2 32.82 -19.60 -36.37
CA PHE A 2 32.59 -19.64 -34.91
C PHE A 2 32.50 -18.23 -34.29
N LYS A 3 31.93 -17.26 -35.01
CA LYS A 3 31.83 -15.85 -34.54
C LYS A 3 30.42 -15.27 -34.49
N GLN A 4 29.38 -16.06 -34.77
CA GLN A 4 27.99 -15.58 -34.79
C GLN A 4 27.09 -16.14 -33.68
N LEU A 5 27.60 -17.02 -32.81
CA LEU A 5 26.81 -17.63 -31.74
C LEU A 5 26.86 -16.89 -30.39
N ALA A 6 27.73 -15.89 -30.23
CA ALA A 6 27.92 -15.21 -28.94
C ALA A 6 27.00 -14.00 -28.71
N THR A 7 26.28 -13.53 -29.74
CA THR A 7 25.49 -12.28 -29.65
C THR A 7 24.04 -12.50 -29.20
N MET A 8 23.60 -13.75 -29.02
CA MET A 8 22.18 -14.08 -28.77
C MET A 8 21.89 -14.53 -27.33
N ALA A 9 22.84 -14.36 -26.39
CA ALA A 9 22.67 -14.75 -24.98
C ALA A 9 22.48 -13.55 -24.01
N ILE A 10 22.50 -12.30 -24.50
CA ILE A 10 22.39 -11.09 -23.65
C ILE A 10 20.96 -10.50 -23.65
N LEU A 11 19.97 -11.19 -24.25
CA LEU A 11 18.62 -10.64 -24.46
C LEU A 11 17.50 -11.20 -23.56
N PHE A 12 17.77 -12.04 -22.56
CA PHE A 12 16.71 -12.72 -21.81
C PHE A 12 16.73 -12.61 -20.28
N PHE A 13 17.53 -11.69 -19.73
CA PHE A 13 17.34 -11.25 -18.34
C PHE A 13 16.69 -9.87 -18.27
N ALA A 14 15.70 -9.62 -19.15
CA ALA A 14 14.64 -8.70 -18.77
C ALA A 14 13.94 -9.33 -17.57
N GLN A 15 14.46 -9.07 -16.36
CA GLN A 15 13.72 -9.31 -15.13
C GLN A 15 12.47 -8.45 -15.28
N ALA A 16 11.39 -9.06 -15.77
CA ALA A 16 10.07 -8.56 -15.51
C ALA A 16 10.01 -8.42 -14.00
N ALA A 17 10.08 -7.18 -13.50
CA ALA A 17 9.84 -6.88 -12.11
C ALA A 17 8.39 -7.28 -11.87
N TYR A 18 8.19 -8.55 -11.49
CA TYR A 18 6.87 -9.05 -11.15
C TYR A 18 6.39 -8.22 -9.97
N ALA A 19 5.21 -7.64 -10.13
CA ALA A 19 4.57 -6.90 -9.07
C ALA A 19 4.26 -7.87 -7.94
N GLU A 20 5.01 -7.76 -6.84
CA GLU A 20 4.95 -8.72 -5.75
C GLU A 20 4.80 -7.98 -4.42
N TRP A 21 4.10 -8.63 -3.49
CA TRP A 21 4.12 -8.24 -2.10
C TRP A 21 5.44 -8.70 -1.47
N ILE A 22 6.02 -7.87 -0.61
CA ILE A 22 7.20 -8.19 0.18
C ILE A 22 6.97 -7.85 1.64
N PHE A 23 7.55 -8.67 2.52
CA PHE A 23 7.64 -8.38 3.93
C PHE A 23 8.96 -7.66 4.19
N VAL A 24 8.89 -6.44 4.70
CA VAL A 24 10.08 -5.71 5.12
C VAL A 24 10.18 -5.79 6.64
N ASN A 25 11.35 -6.21 7.10
CA ASN A 25 11.72 -6.25 8.51
C ASN A 25 13.15 -5.75 8.64
N LYS A 26 13.33 -4.54 9.14
CA LYS A 26 14.65 -3.92 9.27
C LYS A 26 14.78 -3.16 10.58
N VAL A 27 16.01 -2.94 11.00
CA VAL A 27 16.31 -1.96 12.05
C VAL A 27 16.44 -0.61 11.37
N ASP A 28 15.74 0.40 11.88
CA ASP A 28 15.90 1.77 11.44
C ASP A 28 17.26 2.29 11.90
N GLU A 29 18.10 2.72 10.95
CA GLU A 29 19.50 3.09 11.21
C GLU A 29 19.67 4.33 12.08
N PHE A 30 18.61 5.15 12.22
CA PHE A 30 18.66 6.39 12.99
C PHE A 30 18.11 6.21 14.42
N THR A 31 17.08 5.38 14.58
CA THR A 31 16.38 5.20 15.87
C THR A 31 16.69 3.87 16.56
N ASP A 32 17.41 2.96 15.89
CA ASP A 32 17.65 1.58 16.32
C ASP A 32 16.37 0.77 16.59
N LYS A 33 15.22 1.24 16.10
CA LYS A 33 13.93 0.58 16.29
C LYS A 33 13.67 -0.45 15.20
N GLN A 34 13.06 -1.57 15.58
CA GLN A 34 12.56 -2.53 14.61
C GLN A 34 11.38 -1.92 13.84
N VAL A 35 11.51 -1.88 12.51
CA VAL A 35 10.45 -1.45 11.58
C VAL A 35 10.01 -2.65 10.75
N ARG A 36 8.70 -2.88 10.75
CA ARG A 36 8.05 -3.93 9.97
C ARG A 36 6.89 -3.37 9.17
N TYR A 37 6.74 -3.81 7.93
CA TYR A 37 5.60 -3.49 7.08
C TYR A 37 5.47 -4.48 5.93
N ALA A 38 4.28 -4.53 5.35
CA ALA A 38 4.05 -5.20 4.07
C ALA A 38 4.06 -4.16 2.96
N ALA A 39 4.67 -4.45 1.82
CA ALA A 39 4.66 -3.55 0.68
C ALA A 39 4.38 -4.29 -0.62
N TYR A 40 3.57 -3.68 -1.48
CA TYR A 40 3.42 -4.07 -2.88
C TYR A 40 4.07 -3.01 -3.75
N SER A 41 4.67 -3.44 -4.86
CA SER A 41 5.51 -2.58 -5.68
C SER A 41 5.41 -3.05 -7.13
N ASP A 42 4.88 -2.22 -8.04
CA ASP A 42 4.89 -2.49 -9.48
C ASP A 42 5.75 -1.45 -10.23
N ALA A 43 5.61 -1.30 -11.54
CA ALA A 43 6.43 -0.34 -12.28
C ALA A 43 6.11 1.13 -11.93
N GLU A 44 4.91 1.44 -11.45
CA GLU A 44 4.38 2.80 -11.38
C GLU A 44 3.93 3.21 -9.98
N HIS A 45 3.61 2.24 -9.12
CA HIS A 45 3.00 2.45 -7.81
C HIS A 45 3.69 1.62 -6.74
N ARG A 46 3.53 2.07 -5.50
CA ARG A 46 3.87 1.33 -4.29
C ARG A 46 2.72 1.46 -3.30
N VAL A 47 2.34 0.34 -2.69
CA VAL A 47 1.45 0.29 -1.53
C VAL A 47 2.27 -0.16 -0.34
N GLN A 48 2.11 0.49 0.80
CA GLN A 48 2.72 0.06 2.06
C GLN A 48 1.65 -0.01 3.15
N LEU A 49 1.66 -1.09 3.92
CA LEU A 49 0.82 -1.32 5.08
C LEU A 49 1.72 -1.38 6.32
N SER A 50 1.58 -0.45 7.25
CA SER A 50 2.30 -0.47 8.54
C SER A 50 1.33 -0.49 9.72
N TYR A 51 1.72 -1.15 10.81
CA TYR A 51 0.97 -1.15 12.07
C TYR A 51 1.73 -0.36 13.13
N GLU A 52 1.22 0.81 13.48
CA GLU A 52 1.87 1.77 14.38
C GLU A 52 0.83 2.35 15.34
N GLY A 53 1.14 2.37 16.65
CA GLY A 53 0.26 3.00 17.64
C GLY A 53 -1.17 2.42 17.69
N LYS A 54 -1.33 1.10 17.49
CA LYS A 54 -2.63 0.41 17.37
C LYS A 54 -3.46 0.80 16.15
N ALA A 55 -2.82 1.32 15.11
CA ALA A 55 -3.45 1.68 13.86
C ALA A 55 -2.72 1.07 12.67
N VAL A 56 -3.48 0.59 11.69
CA VAL A 56 -2.93 0.25 10.38
C VAL A 56 -3.01 1.46 9.47
N TRP A 57 -1.86 1.88 9.00
CA TRP A 57 -1.69 2.91 7.99
C TRP A 57 -1.50 2.28 6.62
N VAL A 58 -2.10 2.91 5.62
CA VAL A 58 -1.86 2.61 4.20
C VAL A 58 -1.16 3.82 3.59
N PHE A 59 -0.05 3.58 2.91
CA PHE A 59 0.60 4.57 2.07
C PHE A 59 0.52 4.14 0.62
N ILE A 60 0.07 5.05 -0.24
CA ILE A 60 0.01 4.90 -1.68
C ILE A 60 0.98 5.90 -2.29
N SER A 61 2.00 5.39 -2.99
CA SER A 61 3.03 6.22 -3.62
C SER A 61 3.05 6.01 -5.13
N ARG A 62 3.25 7.11 -5.85
CA ARG A 62 3.56 7.13 -7.29
C ARG A 62 5.08 7.08 -7.47
N LYS A 63 5.55 6.26 -8.41
CA LYS A 63 6.95 6.20 -8.84
C LYS A 63 7.24 7.09 -10.06
N LYS A 64 6.20 7.41 -10.82
CA LYS A 64 6.27 8.35 -11.95
C LYS A 64 6.35 9.80 -11.47
N ILE A 65 6.91 10.66 -12.32
CA ILE A 65 6.92 12.11 -12.12
C ILE A 65 5.47 12.61 -12.07
N GLY A 66 5.19 13.50 -11.11
CA GLY A 66 3.89 14.12 -10.91
C GLY A 66 3.50 14.13 -9.45
N THR A 67 2.32 14.67 -9.17
CA THR A 67 1.80 14.79 -7.81
C THR A 67 0.47 14.06 -7.64
N ILE A 68 0.16 13.62 -6.44
CA ILE A 68 -1.20 13.26 -6.03
C ILE A 68 -1.90 14.57 -5.62
N GLU A 69 -3.16 14.75 -6.00
CA GLU A 69 -3.93 15.95 -5.63
C GLU A 69 -4.09 16.04 -4.10
N PRO A 70 -3.61 17.11 -3.43
CA PRO A 70 -3.60 17.23 -1.96
C PRO A 70 -4.95 17.06 -1.27
N ASN A 71 -6.03 17.47 -1.94
CA ASN A 71 -7.40 17.33 -1.43
C ASN A 71 -8.23 16.35 -2.28
N GLY A 72 -7.53 15.53 -3.07
CA GLY A 72 -8.13 14.57 -3.97
C GLY A 72 -8.72 13.37 -3.22
N LEU A 73 -9.88 12.90 -3.67
CA LEU A 73 -10.47 11.68 -3.15
C LEU A 73 -9.57 10.48 -3.48
N ILE A 74 -9.44 9.60 -2.50
CA ILE A 74 -8.84 8.28 -2.66
C ILE A 74 -9.94 7.25 -2.47
N GLU A 75 -9.98 6.27 -3.33
CA GLU A 75 -10.94 5.18 -3.27
C GLU A 75 -10.20 3.86 -3.27
N ILE A 76 -10.54 3.00 -2.31
CA ILE A 76 -9.99 1.66 -2.21
C ILE A 76 -11.10 0.64 -2.14
N ARG A 77 -10.92 -0.49 -2.81
CA ARG A 77 -11.80 -1.66 -2.65
C ARG A 77 -11.02 -2.95 -2.80
N VAL A 78 -11.47 -3.97 -2.08
CA VAL A 78 -11.03 -5.33 -2.29
C VAL A 78 -12.06 -6.04 -3.18
N ASP A 79 -11.59 -6.66 -4.25
CA ASP A 79 -12.39 -7.39 -5.23
C ASP A 79 -13.59 -6.56 -5.74
N LYS A 80 -14.81 -7.07 -5.51
CA LYS A 80 -16.08 -6.46 -5.90
C LYS A 80 -16.82 -5.81 -4.72
N ASN A 81 -16.15 -5.64 -3.57
CA ASN A 81 -16.73 -4.96 -2.42
C ASN A 81 -17.01 -3.48 -2.73
N LYS A 82 -17.84 -2.86 -1.90
CA LYS A 82 -18.13 -1.42 -2.01
C LYS A 82 -16.84 -0.62 -1.79
N PRO A 83 -16.53 0.38 -2.63
CA PRO A 83 -15.36 1.21 -2.42
C PRO A 83 -15.49 2.02 -1.14
N ARG A 84 -14.41 2.02 -0.37
CA ARG A 84 -14.20 2.96 0.72
C ARG A 84 -13.61 4.24 0.14
N VAL A 85 -14.26 5.36 0.42
CA VAL A 85 -13.82 6.68 -0.01
C VAL A 85 -13.11 7.36 1.16
N ILE A 86 -11.86 7.75 0.95
CA ILE A 86 -11.06 8.57 1.85
C ILE A 86 -11.08 9.98 1.29
N ASP A 87 -11.66 10.88 2.08
CA ASP A 87 -11.78 12.30 1.77
C ASP A 87 -10.77 13.05 2.64
N PRO A 88 -9.71 13.65 2.05
CA PRO A 88 -8.70 14.38 2.81
C PRO A 88 -9.27 15.53 3.63
N VAL A 89 -10.33 16.19 3.13
CA VAL A 89 -10.95 17.32 3.84
C VAL A 89 -11.63 16.83 5.11
N LYS A 90 -12.40 15.74 5.02
CA LYS A 90 -13.03 15.11 6.20
C LYS A 90 -12.01 14.54 7.17
N SER A 91 -10.92 13.96 6.65
CA SER A 91 -9.86 13.37 7.48
C SER A 91 -9.13 14.45 8.29
N LYS A 92 -8.82 15.60 7.68
CA LYS A 92 -8.25 16.77 8.37
C LYS A 92 -9.21 17.36 9.41
N GLN A 93 -10.52 17.31 9.17
CA GLN A 93 -11.52 17.72 10.18
C GLN A 93 -11.56 16.75 11.36
N LEU A 94 -11.52 15.44 11.08
CA LEU A 94 -11.50 14.41 12.11
C LEU A 94 -10.23 14.48 12.96
N GLU A 95 -9.08 14.79 12.37
CA GLU A 95 -7.83 15.02 13.08
C GLU A 95 -7.95 16.11 14.15
N LYS A 96 -8.64 17.22 13.84
CA LYS A 96 -8.88 18.30 14.81
C LYS A 96 -9.72 17.85 16.01
N LEU A 97 -10.61 16.87 15.81
CA LEU A 97 -11.46 16.33 16.87
C LEU A 97 -10.75 15.27 17.71
N LEU A 98 -9.96 14.41 17.07
CA LEU A 98 -9.29 13.29 17.74
C LEU A 98 -7.91 13.66 18.31
N GLY A 99 -7.35 14.80 17.90
CA GLY A 99 -5.98 15.21 18.28
C GLY A 99 -4.88 14.32 17.70
N GLN A 100 -5.21 13.49 16.70
CA GLN A 100 -4.29 12.58 16.02
C GLN A 100 -4.52 12.63 14.52
N SER A 101 -3.43 12.57 13.74
CA SER A 101 -3.53 12.57 12.29
C SER A 101 -4.17 11.28 11.78
N THR A 102 -5.06 11.43 10.80
CA THR A 102 -5.71 10.29 10.10
C THR A 102 -5.40 10.27 8.61
N PHE A 103 -4.68 11.29 8.13
CA PHE A 103 -4.34 11.49 6.74
C PHE A 103 -3.04 12.31 6.63
N GLN A 104 -2.14 11.85 5.78
CA GLN A 104 -0.87 12.49 5.47
C GLN A 104 -0.74 12.63 3.96
N TRP A 105 -0.17 13.75 3.51
CA TRP A 105 0.07 13.99 2.10
C TRP A 105 1.48 14.51 1.88
N GLU A 106 2.12 13.93 0.89
CA GLU A 106 3.34 14.39 0.25
C GLU A 106 3.11 14.36 -1.27
N PRO A 107 3.86 15.14 -2.07
CA PRO A 107 3.63 15.23 -3.51
C PRO A 107 3.44 13.88 -4.21
N ALA A 108 4.27 12.88 -3.91
CA ALA A 108 4.18 11.56 -4.53
C ALA A 108 3.45 10.50 -3.68
N THR A 109 3.07 10.80 -2.43
CA THR A 109 2.60 9.80 -1.47
C THR A 109 1.40 10.31 -0.68
N VAL A 110 0.38 9.47 -0.53
CA VAL A 110 -0.72 9.69 0.43
C VAL A 110 -0.75 8.59 1.45
N GLY A 111 -0.79 8.98 2.72
CA GLY A 111 -0.96 8.10 3.87
C GLY A 111 -2.35 8.28 4.47
N PHE A 112 -3.03 7.20 4.84
CA PHE A 112 -4.30 7.30 5.57
C PHE A 112 -4.52 6.13 6.51
N LEU A 113 -5.31 6.40 7.56
CA LEU A 113 -5.69 5.43 8.57
C LEU A 113 -6.71 4.43 8.00
N LEU A 114 -6.30 3.17 7.86
CA LEU A 114 -7.17 2.13 7.34
C LEU A 114 -7.95 1.43 8.47
N TRP A 115 -7.29 1.16 9.58
CA TRP A 115 -7.92 0.50 10.73
C TRP A 115 -7.29 1.03 12.01
N HIS A 116 -8.07 1.07 13.08
CA HIS A 116 -7.63 1.43 14.43
C HIS A 116 -8.34 0.51 15.41
N GLY A 117 -7.60 0.01 16.39
CA GLY A 117 -8.14 -0.89 17.41
C GLY A 117 -7.24 -2.07 17.69
N ALA A 118 -7.75 -2.96 18.53
CA ALA A 118 -7.11 -4.22 18.89
C ALA A 118 -7.72 -5.38 18.06
N GLU A 119 -6.95 -6.44 17.79
CA GLU A 119 -7.42 -7.56 16.97
C GLU A 119 -8.66 -8.26 17.58
N GLU A 120 -8.84 -8.14 18.90
CA GLU A 120 -10.01 -8.62 19.66
C GLU A 120 -11.32 -7.94 19.26
N GLU A 121 -11.25 -6.70 18.78
CA GLU A 121 -12.42 -5.89 18.42
C GLU A 121 -12.86 -6.14 16.97
N GLY A 122 -12.11 -6.99 16.26
CA GLY A 122 -12.36 -7.37 14.87
C GLY A 122 -11.33 -6.79 13.91
N CYS A 123 -11.21 -7.43 12.74
CA CYS A 123 -10.16 -7.15 11.78
C CYS A 123 -10.50 -6.03 10.78
N GLY A 124 -11.73 -5.50 10.82
CA GLY A 124 -12.19 -4.44 9.92
C GLY A 124 -11.82 -4.68 8.45
N TYR A 125 -11.31 -3.64 7.79
CA TYR A 125 -10.88 -3.71 6.38
C TYR A 125 -9.64 -4.61 6.17
N ILE A 126 -8.87 -4.91 7.22
CA ILE A 126 -7.76 -5.86 7.12
C ILE A 126 -8.29 -7.26 6.81
N GLY A 127 -9.45 -7.64 7.36
CA GLY A 127 -10.10 -8.90 7.03
C GLY A 127 -10.39 -9.03 5.53
N GLU A 128 -10.84 -7.95 4.89
CA GLU A 128 -11.05 -7.91 3.44
C GLU A 128 -9.73 -8.13 2.69
N LEU A 129 -8.66 -7.43 3.07
CA LEU A 129 -7.34 -7.58 2.43
C LEU A 129 -6.77 -9.00 2.55
N LEU A 130 -7.01 -9.69 3.67
CA LEU A 130 -6.47 -11.02 3.94
C LEU A 130 -7.22 -12.14 3.21
N GLN A 131 -8.47 -11.90 2.79
CA GLN A 131 -9.32 -12.90 2.13
C GLN A 131 -9.53 -12.61 0.64
N GLY A 132 -9.26 -11.38 0.21
CA GLY A 132 -9.47 -10.96 -1.17
C GLY A 132 -8.38 -11.40 -2.14
N GLN A 133 -8.62 -11.15 -3.42
CA GLN A 133 -7.72 -11.51 -4.52
C GLN A 133 -7.09 -10.28 -5.18
N GLU A 134 -7.75 -9.12 -5.12
CA GLU A 134 -7.30 -7.90 -5.79
C GLU A 134 -7.66 -6.66 -4.96
N LEU A 135 -6.66 -5.83 -4.64
CA LEU A 135 -6.86 -4.49 -4.10
C LEU A 135 -6.87 -3.49 -5.25
N LYS A 136 -7.98 -2.75 -5.43
CA LYS A 136 -8.06 -1.64 -6.38
C LYS A 136 -7.95 -0.32 -5.66
N VAL A 137 -7.11 0.55 -6.21
CA VAL A 137 -6.89 1.89 -5.69
C VAL A 137 -7.11 2.88 -6.82
N ARG A 138 -7.85 3.94 -6.52
CA ARG A 138 -8.05 5.09 -7.40
C ARG A 138 -7.77 6.36 -6.62
N TYR A 139 -7.03 7.29 -7.20
CA TYR A 139 -6.75 8.59 -6.59
C TYR A 139 -6.78 9.69 -7.65
N GLN A 140 -7.02 10.93 -7.20
CA GLN A 140 -6.98 12.09 -8.09
C GLN A 140 -5.55 12.58 -8.30
N ILE A 141 -5.18 12.83 -9.55
CA ILE A 141 -3.94 13.53 -9.92
C ILE A 141 -4.22 15.04 -10.04
N SER A 142 -5.44 15.38 -10.44
CA SER A 142 -5.95 16.75 -10.51
C SER A 142 -7.46 16.76 -10.26
N SER A 143 -8.09 17.92 -10.34
CA SER A 143 -9.56 18.04 -10.28
C SER A 143 -10.28 17.33 -11.43
N LEU A 144 -9.60 17.09 -12.56
CA LEU A 144 -10.18 16.50 -13.78
C LEU A 144 -9.69 15.07 -14.06
N GLU A 145 -8.59 14.64 -13.44
CA GLU A 145 -7.91 13.39 -13.77
C GLU A 145 -7.78 12.47 -12.56
N ARG A 146 -8.01 11.18 -12.81
CA ARG A 146 -7.82 10.11 -11.84
C ARG A 146 -6.89 9.05 -12.40
N ASP A 147 -6.06 8.50 -11.54
CA ASP A 147 -5.28 7.30 -11.81
C ASP A 147 -5.94 6.10 -11.15
N THR A 148 -5.70 4.91 -11.66
CA THR A 148 -6.20 3.67 -11.06
C THR A 148 -5.20 2.55 -11.30
N PHE A 149 -4.91 1.81 -10.24
CA PHE A 149 -4.09 0.60 -10.32
C PHE A 149 -4.68 -0.51 -9.46
N SER A 150 -4.19 -1.73 -9.69
CA SER A 150 -4.60 -2.91 -8.94
C SER A 150 -3.37 -3.62 -8.40
N ALA A 151 -3.44 -4.07 -7.16
CA ALA A 151 -2.44 -4.91 -6.53
C ALA A 151 -3.04 -6.31 -6.32
N SER A 152 -2.40 -7.32 -6.90
CA SER A 152 -2.79 -8.71 -6.64
C SER A 152 -2.60 -9.02 -5.16
N LEU A 153 -3.62 -9.59 -4.51
CA LEU A 153 -3.55 -10.10 -3.14
C LEU A 153 -3.28 -11.62 -3.09
N VAL A 154 -3.18 -12.27 -4.26
CA VAL A 154 -2.84 -13.69 -4.35
C VAL A 154 -1.46 -13.93 -3.73
N GLY A 155 -1.40 -14.77 -2.69
CA GLY A 155 -0.18 -15.02 -1.93
C GLY A 155 0.22 -13.93 -0.93
N ALA A 156 -0.52 -12.81 -0.86
CA ALA A 156 -0.18 -11.68 0.00
C ALA A 156 -0.53 -11.89 1.48
N LYS A 157 -1.45 -12.82 1.81
CA LYS A 157 -1.97 -13.03 3.17
C LYS A 157 -0.87 -13.09 4.23
N GLN A 158 0.10 -14.00 4.08
CA GLN A 158 1.15 -14.18 5.09
C GLN A 158 2.10 -12.98 5.17
N ILE A 159 2.33 -12.30 4.04
CA ILE A 159 3.18 -11.11 3.96
C ILE A 159 2.54 -9.95 4.71
N ILE A 160 1.24 -9.73 4.51
CA ILE A 160 0.46 -8.73 5.22
C ILE A 160 0.41 -9.03 6.72
N VAL A 161 0.13 -10.28 7.10
CA VAL A 161 0.11 -10.72 8.51
C VAL A 161 1.46 -10.47 9.19
N ASN A 162 2.57 -10.87 8.55
CA ASN A 162 3.92 -10.66 9.10
C ASN A 162 4.28 -9.17 9.16
N GLY A 163 3.97 -8.42 8.10
CA GLY A 163 4.25 -6.99 7.99
C GLY A 163 3.55 -6.16 9.06
N LEU A 164 2.29 -6.50 9.35
CA LEU A 164 1.50 -5.83 10.39
C LEU A 164 1.72 -6.45 11.78
N GLY A 165 2.33 -7.63 11.85
CA GLY A 165 2.53 -8.37 13.10
C GLY A 165 1.23 -8.83 13.74
N LEU A 166 0.28 -9.24 12.92
CA LEU A 166 -1.05 -9.69 13.34
C LEU A 166 -0.97 -11.12 13.86
N THR A 167 -1.71 -11.41 14.92
CA THR A 167 -1.70 -12.71 15.61
C THR A 167 -3.03 -13.44 15.52
N LYS A 168 -4.14 -12.71 15.36
CA LYS A 168 -5.51 -13.25 15.33
C LYS A 168 -6.16 -13.07 13.98
N CYS A 169 -6.03 -11.89 13.37
CA CYS A 169 -6.64 -11.58 12.08
C CYS A 169 -6.11 -12.43 10.92
N GLY A 170 -4.90 -12.99 11.08
CA GLY A 170 -4.28 -13.88 10.10
C GLY A 170 -4.65 -15.36 10.20
N GLN A 171 -5.30 -15.78 11.30
CA GLN A 171 -5.66 -17.18 11.53
C GLN A 171 -6.79 -17.65 10.62
#